data_AF-A0A948DPV0-F1
#
_entry.id   AF-A0A948DPV0-F1
#
_cell.length_a   1.000
_cell.length_b   1.000
_cell.length_c   1.000
_cell.angle_alpha   90.00
_cell.angle_beta   90.00
_cell.angle_gamma   90.00
#
_symmetry.space_group_name_H-M   'P 1'
#
loop_
_entity.id
_entity.type
_entity.pdbx_description
1 polymer ?
#
loop_
_entity_poly.entity_id
_entity_poly.type
_entity_poly.pdbx_seq_one_letter_code
_entity_poly.pdbx_strand_id
1 'polypeptide(L)' 'MDRVMDRVKVIAEKSKLFLAGSKVELKKVTWPTPKQTLASTSVVIIVVIIVSAFLGIVDFGLTKIVKLVLG' A
#
# COMPACT_ATOMS: atom_id res chain seq x y z
N MET A 1 -23.89 -44.32 3.19
CA MET A 1 -23.34 -43.26 2.31
C MET A 1 -23.92 -41.89 2.66
N ASP A 2 -25.14 -41.84 3.20
CA ASP A 2 -25.91 -40.63 3.50
C ASP A 2 -25.32 -39.76 4.62
N ARG A 3 -24.77 -40.37 5.67
CA ARG A 3 -24.18 -39.65 6.82
C ARG A 3 -22.96 -38.79 6.43
N VAL A 4 -22.26 -39.13 5.34
CA VAL A 4 -21.13 -38.32 4.83
C VAL A 4 -21.65 -37.11 4.07
N MET A 5 -22.73 -37.27 3.29
CA MET A 5 -23.36 -36.19 2.53
C MET A 5 -23.88 -35.07 3.44
N ASP A 6 -24.43 -35.43 4.60
CA ASP A 6 -24.91 -34.46 5.59
C ASP A 6 -23.76 -33.66 6.20
N ARG A 7 -22.62 -34.30 6.50
CA ARG A 7 -21.44 -33.62 7.06
C ARG A 7 -20.84 -32.66 6.04
N VAL A 8 -20.81 -33.04 4.76
CA VAL A 8 -20.34 -32.18 3.66
C VAL A 8 -21.26 -30.98 3.47
N LYS A 9 -22.59 -31.16 3.49
CA LYS A 9 -23.56 -30.05 3.42
C LYS A 9 -23.41 -29.07 4.59
N VAL A 10 -23.21 -29.59 5.82
CA VAL A 10 -23.03 -28.75 7.00
C VAL A 10 -21.72 -27.94 6.95
N ILE A 11 -20.62 -28.52 6.44
CA ILE A 11 -19.35 -27.79 6.28
C ILE A 11 -19.47 -26.72 5.19
N ALA A 12 -20.13 -27.03 4.08
CA ALA A 12 -20.36 -26.07 3.00
C ALA A 12 -21.21 -24.86 3.45
N GLU A 13 -22.28 -25.12 4.21
CA GLU A 13 -23.12 -24.06 4.80
C GLU A 13 -22.32 -23.20 5.81
N LYS A 14 -21.50 -23.82 6.66
CA LYS A 14 -20.61 -23.09 7.59
C LYS A 14 -19.61 -22.20 6.84
N SER A 15 -18.91 -22.71 5.82
CA SER A 15 -17.94 -21.94 5.05
C SER A 15 -18.59 -20.76 4.31
N LYS A 16 -19.80 -20.94 3.79
CA LYS A 16 -20.58 -19.86 3.17
C LYS A 16 -20.96 -18.78 4.19
N LEU A 17 -21.31 -19.19 5.41
CA LEU A 17 -21.58 -18.27 6.52
C LEU A 17 -20.33 -17.50 6.95
N PHE A 18 -19.16 -18.15 7.04
CA PHE A 18 -17.88 -17.50 7.35
C PHE A 18 -17.48 -16.49 6.26
N LEU A 19 -17.60 -16.85 4.97
CA LEU A 19 -17.34 -15.94 3.86
C LEU A 19 -18.29 -14.74 3.84
N ALA A 20 -19.56 -14.96 4.21
CA ALA A 20 -20.54 -13.87 4.35
C ALA A 20 -20.19 -12.96 5.54
N GLY A 21 -19.80 -13.52 6.68
CA GLY A 21 -19.32 -12.75 7.85
C GLY A 21 -18.07 -11.93 7.55
N SER A 22 -17.06 -12.52 6.90
CA SER A 22 -15.84 -11.81 6.50
C SER A 22 -16.12 -10.70 5.50
N LYS A 23 -17.07 -10.87 4.55
CA LYS A 23 -17.49 -9.79 3.65
C LYS A 23 -18.13 -8.61 4.40
N VAL A 24 -18.86 -8.87 5.48
CA VAL A 24 -19.47 -7.82 6.32
C VAL A 24 -18.41 -7.09 7.15
N GLU A 25 -17.40 -7.78 7.68
CA GLU A 25 -16.27 -7.18 8.39
C GLU A 25 -15.33 -6.39 7.46
N LEU A 26 -15.08 -6.91 6.25
CA LEU A 26 -14.35 -6.18 5.20
C LEU A 26 -15.09 -4.91 4.75
N LYS A 27 -16.41 -4.83 4.94
CA LYS A 27 -17.19 -3.62 4.70
C LYS A 27 -17.16 -2.63 5.88
N LYS A 28 -16.76 -3.09 7.08
CA LYS A 28 -16.45 -2.25 8.25
C LYS A 28 -15.02 -1.73 8.26
N VAL A 29 -14.12 -2.32 7.46
CA VAL A 29 -12.87 -1.65 7.09
C VAL A 29 -13.26 -0.39 6.35
N THR A 30 -13.11 0.74 7.04
CA THR A 30 -13.26 2.08 6.50
C THR A 30 -12.27 2.22 5.36
N TRP A 31 -12.68 1.84 4.15
CA TRP A 31 -11.96 2.15 2.94
C TRP A 31 -11.91 3.67 2.87
N PRO A 32 -10.74 4.26 3.14
CA PRO A 32 -10.63 5.70 3.31
C PRO A 32 -11.03 6.34 1.98
N THR A 33 -11.92 7.32 2.06
CA THR A 33 -12.42 8.07 0.91
C THR A 33 -11.21 8.63 0.14
N PRO A 34 -11.09 8.42 -1.19
CA PRO A 34 -9.87 8.71 -1.97
C PRO A 34 -9.38 10.17 -1.90
N LYS A 35 -10.23 11.07 -1.39
CA LYS A 35 -9.93 12.48 -1.18
C LYS A 35 -8.88 12.73 -0.08
N GLN A 36 -8.79 11.89 0.96
CA GLN A 36 -7.77 12.07 2.01
C GLN A 36 -6.43 11.42 1.64
N THR A 37 -6.46 10.25 0.99
CA THR A 37 -5.24 9.55 0.55
C THR A 37 -4.44 10.36 -0.47
N LEU A 38 -5.13 11.11 -1.34
CA LEU A 38 -4.49 12.05 -2.27
C LEU A 38 -3.82 13.23 -1.56
N ALA A 39 -4.42 13.75 -0.48
CA ALA A 39 -3.85 14.86 0.28
C ALA A 39 -2.56 14.46 1.02
N SER A 40 -2.47 13.22 1.53
CA SER A 40 -1.23 12.73 2.12
C SER A 40 -0.15 12.44 1.08
N THR A 41 -0.55 11.96 -0.11
CA THR A 41 0.39 11.64 -1.20
C THR A 41 0.97 12.92 -1.84
N SER A 42 0.18 14.00 -1.94
CA SER A 42 0.65 15.27 -2.52
C SER A 42 1.77 15.92 -1.70
N VAL A 43 1.70 15.85 -0.37
CA VAL A 43 2.77 16.35 0.51
C VAL A 43 4.07 15.58 0.26
N VAL A 44 4.00 14.24 0.15
CA VAL A 44 5.18 13.42 -0.12
C VAL A 44 5.81 13.78 -1.46
N ILE A 45 5.01 14.01 -2.51
CA ILE A 45 5.52 14.43 -3.84
C ILE A 45 6.32 15.74 -3.73
N ILE A 46 5.79 16.73 -3.00
CA ILE A 46 6.48 18.02 -2.81
C ILE A 46 7.81 17.82 -2.08
N VAL A 47 7.82 17.03 -1.01
CA VAL A 47 9.03 16.75 -0.23
C VAL A 47 10.08 16.03 -1.10
N VAL A 48 9.67 15.04 -1.89
CA VAL A 48 10.57 14.30 -2.80
C VAL A 48 11.19 15.24 -3.83
N ILE A 49 10.43 16.17 -4.41
CA ILE A 49 10.96 17.16 -5.36
C ILE A 49 12.04 18.03 -4.69
N ILE A 50 11.78 18.55 -3.49
CA ILE A 50 12.75 19.38 -2.76
C ILE A 50 14.03 18.61 -2.44
N VAL A 51 13.90 17.40 -1.90
CA VAL A 51 15.04 16.55 -1.53
C VAL A 51 15.85 16.17 -2.78
N SER A 52 15.18 15.79 -3.87
CA SER A 52 15.86 15.42 -5.12
C SER A 52 16.60 16.60 -5.75
N ALA A 53 16.03 17.80 -5.71
CA ALA A 53 16.69 19.02 -6.19
C ALA A 53 17.92 19.36 -5.34
N PHE A 54 17.81 19.26 -4.01
CA PHE A 54 18.94 19.49 -3.10
C PHE A 54 20.08 18.50 -3.34
N LEU A 55 19.76 17.21 -3.38
CA LEU A 55 20.75 16.17 -3.68
C LEU A 55 21.39 16.38 -5.05
N GLY A 56 20.60 16.65 -6.10
CA GLY A 56 21.13 16.91 -7.43
C GLY A 56 22.10 18.10 -7.50
N ILE A 57 21.85 19.18 -6.74
CA ILE A 57 22.78 20.31 -6.64
C ILE A 57 24.07 19.88 -5.93
N VAL A 58 23.94 19.15 -4.83
CA VAL A 58 25.08 18.65 -4.04
C VAL A 58 25.94 17.70 -4.87
N ASP A 59 25.33 16.73 -5.56
CA ASP A 59 26.00 15.78 -6.45
C ASP A 59 26.73 16.51 -7.59
N PHE A 60 26.12 17.53 -8.18
CA PHE A 60 26.75 18.34 -9.24
C PHE A 60 27.93 19.16 -8.72
N GLY A 61 27.80 19.74 -7.52
CA GLY A 61 28.87 20.47 -6.84
C GLY A 61 30.05 19.57 -6.48
N LEU A 62 29.79 18.42 -5.86
CA LEU A 62 30.79 17.40 -5.54
C LEU A 62 31.49 16.90 -6.80
N THR A 63 30.75 16.62 -7.87
CA THR A 63 31.35 16.17 -9.14
C THR A 63 32.33 17.20 -9.70
N LYS A 64 32.02 18.51 -9.59
CA LYS A 64 32.94 19.57 -10.02
C LYS A 64 34.18 19.67 -9.12
N ILE A 65 34.01 19.59 -7.80
CA ILE A 65 35.12 19.66 -6.84
C ILE A 65 36.05 18.44 -7.01
N VAL A 66 35.47 17.24 -7.10
CA VAL A 66 36.23 16.00 -7.30
C VAL A 66 37.00 16.02 -8.62
N LYS A 67 36.42 16.55 -9.71
CA LYS A 67 37.14 16.76 -10.97
C LYS A 67 38.28 17.78 -10.89
N LEU A 68 38.15 18.80 -10.03
CA LEU A 68 39.21 19.79 -9.80
C LEU A 68 40.34 19.24 -8.93
N VAL A 69 40.06 18.28 -8.05
CA VAL A 69 41.04 17.68 -7.13
C VAL A 69 41.79 16.49 -7.77
N LEU A 70 41.11 15.71 -8.62
CA LEU A 70 41.69 14.56 -9.33
C LEU A 70 42.29 14.92 -10.70
N GLY A 71 42.01 16.12 -11.21
CA GLY A 71 42.69 16.72 -12.36
C GLY A 71 43.83 17.61 -11.89
#